data_AF-A0A3N5MZA1-F1
#
_entry.id   AF-A0A3N5MZA1-F1
#
_cell.length_a   1.000
_cell.length_b   1.000
_cell.length_c   1.000
_cell.angle_alpha   90.00
_cell.angle_beta   90.00
_cell.angle_gamma   90.00
#
_symmetry.space_group_name_H-M   'P 1'
#
loop_
_entity.id
_entity.type
_entity.pdbx_description
1 polymer ?
#
loop_
_entity_poly.entity_id
_entity_poly.type
_entity_poly.pdbx_seq_one_letter_code
_entity_poly.pdbx_strand_id
1 'polypeptide(L)'
;MFKSCMIRKQLKSLAIIISLLLMTITPQPGAFVARASQPAQPASSPYSTGITSPDFELPLPNIIVNTAAISNNATDSKCDLWEALQAVFQANYDLSPAYHECTAKVDAMNIIGFSLTTLGSLITIPPSGDLSQLPMVHGNTVIVGPVAIQGSPAPADTHIFWTAPNANLTLVA
;
A
#
# COMPACT_ATOMS: atom_id res chain seq x y z
N MET A 1 -55.23 0.93 20.51
CA MET A 1 -55.23 -0.51 20.87
C MET A 1 -53.82 -0.86 21.36
N PHE A 2 -53.70 -1.05 22.66
CA PHE A 2 -52.46 -1.41 23.35
C PHE A 2 -52.15 -2.89 23.14
N LYS A 3 -50.89 -3.25 22.83
CA LYS A 3 -50.37 -4.58 23.15
C LYS A 3 -48.83 -4.59 23.27
N SER A 4 -48.41 -4.78 24.52
CA SER A 4 -47.30 -5.58 25.04
C SER A 4 -45.90 -5.36 24.44
N CYS A 5 -44.90 -4.78 25.12
CA CYS A 5 -44.28 -5.09 26.43
C CYS A 5 -43.34 -6.32 26.42
N MET A 6 -42.06 -6.05 26.72
CA MET A 6 -41.05 -6.91 27.36
C MET A 6 -40.76 -8.30 26.74
N ILE A 7 -39.48 -8.56 26.45
CA ILE A 7 -38.71 -9.58 27.17
C ILE A 7 -37.21 -9.21 27.12
N ARG A 8 -36.72 -8.80 28.29
CA ARG A 8 -35.32 -8.92 28.71
C ARG A 8 -35.04 -10.38 29.04
N LYS A 9 -33.86 -10.90 28.70
CA LYS A 9 -33.03 -11.84 29.51
C LYS A 9 -31.83 -12.26 28.65
N GLN A 10 -30.62 -11.80 28.94
CA GLN A 10 -29.69 -12.47 29.85
C GLN A 10 -29.51 -13.95 29.46
N LEU A 11 -28.50 -14.24 28.63
CA LEU A 11 -27.85 -15.54 28.63
C LEU A 11 -26.35 -15.33 28.75
N LYS A 12 -25.95 -15.11 30.01
CA LYS A 12 -24.62 -15.44 30.50
C LYS A 12 -24.51 -16.96 30.58
N SER A 13 -23.26 -17.44 30.51
CA SER A 13 -22.81 -18.78 30.88
C SER A 13 -22.98 -19.88 29.83
N LEU A 14 -21.90 -20.14 29.10
CA LEU A 14 -21.35 -21.49 29.09
C LEU A 14 -19.82 -21.44 29.02
N ALA A 15 -19.20 -21.50 30.20
CA ALA A 15 -17.85 -22.00 30.39
C ALA A 15 -17.93 -23.53 30.48
N ILE A 16 -17.01 -24.26 29.83
CA ILE A 16 -16.51 -25.63 30.14
C ILE A 16 -15.40 -25.90 29.10
N ILE A 17 -14.13 -25.70 29.46
CA ILE A 17 -13.14 -26.73 29.86
C ILE A 17 -12.78 -27.69 28.72
N ILE A 18 -11.61 -27.51 28.09
CA ILE A 18 -10.78 -28.62 27.60
C ILE A 18 -9.29 -28.32 27.88
N SER A 19 -8.79 -29.08 28.86
CA SER A 19 -7.45 -29.63 29.07
C SER A 19 -6.24 -29.07 28.31
N LEU A 20 -5.39 -28.40 29.07
CA LEU A 20 -4.03 -28.85 29.44
C LEU A 20 -3.37 -29.88 28.48
N LEU A 21 -2.48 -29.39 27.62
CA LEU A 21 -1.31 -30.16 27.17
C LEU A 21 -0.07 -29.27 27.29
N LEU A 22 0.54 -29.28 28.47
CA LEU A 22 1.94 -28.87 28.63
C LEU A 22 2.79 -29.95 27.95
N MET A 23 3.41 -29.62 26.82
CA MET A 23 4.64 -30.27 26.38
C MET A 23 5.74 -29.22 26.40
N THR A 24 6.54 -29.30 27.46
CA THR A 24 7.82 -28.64 27.60
C THR A 24 8.79 -29.22 26.57
N ILE A 25 9.05 -28.47 25.50
CA ILE A 25 10.18 -28.77 24.60
C ILE A 25 11.44 -28.23 25.29
N THR A 26 12.27 -29.15 25.77
CA THR A 26 13.61 -28.87 26.27
C THR A 26 14.51 -28.45 25.11
N PRO A 27 15.21 -27.30 25.18
CA PRO A 27 16.23 -26.99 24.19
C PRO A 27 17.47 -27.85 24.44
N GLN A 28 17.85 -28.66 23.45
CA GLN A 28 19.17 -29.30 23.41
C GLN A 28 20.27 -28.24 23.22
N PRO A 29 21.34 -28.24 24.02
CA PRO A 29 22.54 -27.47 23.71
C PRO A 29 23.33 -28.20 22.62
N GLY A 30 23.07 -27.84 21.36
CA GLY A 30 23.93 -28.15 20.23
C GLY A 30 25.14 -27.22 20.22
N ALA A 31 26.33 -27.81 20.21
CA ALA A 31 27.61 -27.13 20.18
C ALA A 31 27.74 -26.20 18.95
N PHE A 32 27.77 -24.89 19.18
CA PHE A 32 28.20 -23.92 18.18
C PHE A 32 29.73 -23.92 18.14
N VAL A 33 30.28 -24.31 17.01
CA VAL A 33 31.69 -24.12 16.66
C VAL A 33 31.96 -22.61 16.61
N ALA A 34 32.92 -22.16 17.42
CA ALA A 34 33.43 -20.79 17.39
C ALA A 34 34.04 -20.51 16.00
N ARG A 35 33.32 -19.77 15.16
CA ARG A 35 33.90 -19.16 13.96
C ARG A 35 34.61 -17.89 14.40
N ALA A 36 35.93 -17.90 14.27
CA ALA A 36 36.80 -16.78 14.58
C ALA A 36 36.31 -15.49 13.88
N SER A 37 36.39 -14.39 14.62
CA SER A 37 36.11 -13.03 14.21
C SER A 37 36.84 -12.68 12.92
N GLN A 38 36.09 -12.56 11.83
CA GLN A 38 36.59 -11.91 10.61
C GLN A 38 36.40 -10.40 10.80
N PRO A 39 37.47 -9.58 10.79
CA PRO A 39 37.30 -8.14 10.84
C PRO A 39 36.46 -7.68 9.64
N ALA A 40 35.46 -6.84 9.92
CA ALA A 40 34.59 -6.23 8.94
C ALA A 40 35.44 -5.46 7.92
N GLN A 41 35.48 -5.96 6.68
CA GLN A 41 35.93 -5.16 5.55
C GLN A 41 34.79 -4.20 5.20
N PRO A 42 35.00 -2.88 5.18
CA PRO A 42 34.06 -1.98 4.56
C PRO A 42 34.05 -2.28 3.06
N ALA A 43 32.96 -2.87 2.57
CA ALA A 43 32.68 -2.89 1.14
C ALA A 43 32.27 -1.48 0.73
N SER A 44 33.25 -0.60 0.54
CA SER A 44 33.09 0.60 -0.27
C SER A 44 32.89 0.14 -1.72
N SER A 45 31.63 -0.02 -2.14
CA SER A 45 31.32 -0.12 -3.56
C SER A 45 31.46 1.28 -4.15
N PRO A 46 32.38 1.55 -5.09
CA PRO A 46 32.42 2.82 -5.78
C PRO A 46 31.37 2.77 -6.89
N TYR A 47 30.09 2.98 -6.55
CA TYR A 47 29.13 3.39 -7.57
C TYR A 47 29.38 4.88 -7.84
N SER A 48 30.38 5.14 -8.69
CA SER A 48 30.63 6.47 -9.23
C SER A 48 29.40 6.91 -10.02
N THR A 49 28.80 7.97 -9.51
CA THR A 49 27.68 8.75 -10.05
C THR A 49 27.95 9.16 -11.49
N GLY A 50 27.23 8.54 -12.44
CA GLY A 50 27.29 8.88 -13.86
C GLY A 50 25.92 8.89 -14.53
N ILE A 51 24.84 8.92 -13.76
CA ILE A 51 23.52 9.26 -14.30
C ILE A 51 23.33 10.73 -13.97
N THR A 52 23.58 11.60 -14.96
CA THR A 52 22.88 12.89 -15.00
C THR A 52 21.41 12.52 -14.96
N SER A 53 20.76 12.76 -13.82
CA SER A 53 19.29 12.73 -13.76
C SER A 53 18.82 13.53 -14.97
N PRO A 54 18.01 12.98 -15.88
CA PRO A 54 17.37 13.84 -16.85
C PRO A 54 16.71 14.95 -16.02
N ASP A 55 17.00 16.21 -16.35
CA ASP A 55 16.26 17.35 -15.83
C ASP A 55 14.84 17.23 -16.40
N PHE A 56 14.07 16.33 -15.81
CA PHE A 56 12.68 16.14 -16.14
C PHE A 56 11.93 17.15 -15.27
N GLU A 57 11.70 18.33 -15.83
CA GLU A 57 10.81 19.31 -15.21
C GLU A 57 9.38 18.74 -15.30
N LEU A 58 9.02 17.93 -14.32
CA LEU A 58 7.66 17.47 -14.17
C LEU A 58 6.79 18.64 -13.72
N PRO A 59 5.59 18.82 -14.33
CA PRO A 59 4.60 19.71 -13.76
C PRO A 59 4.30 19.31 -12.30
N LEU A 60 3.83 20.27 -11.50
CA LEU A 60 3.41 19.98 -10.12
C LEU A 60 2.35 18.86 -10.10
N PRO A 61 2.38 17.97 -9.09
CA PRO A 61 1.36 16.95 -8.93
C PRO A 61 -0.04 17.53 -8.89
N ASN A 62 -0.96 16.94 -9.67
CA ASN A 62 -2.38 17.34 -9.66
C ASN A 62 -3.24 16.44 -8.78
N ILE A 63 -2.72 15.28 -8.38
CA ILE A 63 -3.31 14.42 -7.36
C ILE A 63 -2.31 14.32 -6.21
N ILE A 64 -2.75 14.59 -4.98
CA ILE A 64 -1.90 14.53 -3.80
C ILE A 64 -2.40 13.41 -2.89
N VAL A 65 -1.65 12.31 -2.84
CA VAL A 65 -1.86 11.24 -1.87
C VAL A 65 -1.39 11.71 -0.51
N ASN A 66 -2.25 11.62 0.50
CA ASN A 66 -1.98 12.21 1.83
C ASN A 66 -1.93 11.18 2.97
N THR A 67 -2.03 9.90 2.65
CA THR A 67 -1.83 8.79 3.57
C THR A 67 -0.88 7.73 3.00
N ALA A 68 -0.31 6.92 3.89
CA ALA A 68 0.45 5.72 3.52
C ALA A 68 -0.41 4.44 3.56
N ALA A 69 -1.66 4.55 4.02
CA ALA A 69 -2.61 3.44 3.97
C ALA A 69 -3.10 3.19 2.54
N ILE A 70 -3.47 1.94 2.26
CA ILE A 70 -4.25 1.58 1.09
C ILE A 70 -5.69 1.37 1.57
N SER A 71 -6.59 2.29 1.23
CA SER A 71 -8.00 2.19 1.54
C SER A 71 -8.87 2.66 0.37
N ASN A 72 -10.17 2.43 0.50
CA ASN A 72 -11.21 2.91 -0.41
C ASN A 72 -12.36 3.44 0.47
N ASN A 73 -12.32 4.72 0.83
CA ASN A 73 -13.14 5.28 1.91
C ASN A 73 -13.55 6.74 1.67
N ALA A 74 -14.79 6.94 1.21
CA ALA A 74 -15.36 8.27 0.94
C ALA A 74 -15.57 9.19 2.18
N THR A 75 -15.14 8.79 3.37
CA THR A 75 -15.49 9.47 4.62
C THR A 75 -14.31 9.90 5.49
N ASP A 76 -13.08 9.56 5.11
CA ASP A 76 -11.89 9.94 5.89
C ASP A 76 -11.22 11.24 5.44
N SER A 77 -11.74 11.89 4.40
CA SER A 77 -11.21 13.15 3.87
C SER A 77 -9.75 13.01 3.41
N LYS A 78 -9.35 11.81 2.99
CA LYS A 78 -7.98 11.50 2.54
C LYS A 78 -8.02 10.95 1.13
N CYS A 79 -6.98 11.28 0.37
CA CYS A 79 -6.78 10.71 -0.94
C CYS A 79 -5.67 9.66 -0.80
N ASP A 80 -6.02 8.41 -1.02
CA ASP A 80 -5.12 7.28 -0.90
C ASP A 80 -4.58 6.87 -2.28
N LEU A 81 -3.49 6.11 -2.34
CA LEU A 81 -2.92 5.68 -3.63
C LEU A 81 -3.92 4.86 -4.46
N TRP A 82 -4.74 4.04 -3.81
CA TRP A 82 -5.78 3.24 -4.48
C TRP A 82 -6.83 4.15 -5.12
N GLU A 83 -7.34 5.13 -4.38
CA GLU A 83 -8.35 6.08 -4.86
C GLU A 83 -7.80 7.01 -5.92
N ALA A 84 -6.53 7.42 -5.82
CA ALA A 84 -5.84 8.21 -6.82
C ALA A 84 -5.80 7.49 -8.17
N LEU A 85 -5.41 6.20 -8.17
CA LEU A 85 -5.42 5.37 -9.37
C LEU A 85 -6.85 5.11 -9.88
N GLN A 86 -7.82 4.97 -8.98
CA GLN A 86 -9.22 4.82 -9.36
C GLN A 86 -9.79 6.08 -10.02
N ALA A 87 -9.44 7.27 -9.54
CA ALA A 87 -9.80 8.54 -10.17
C ALA A 87 -9.21 8.66 -11.58
N VAL A 88 -7.94 8.28 -11.75
CA VAL A 88 -7.29 8.24 -13.07
C VAL A 88 -7.98 7.25 -14.00
N PHE A 89 -8.31 6.05 -13.52
CA PHE A 89 -9.09 5.08 -14.29
C PHE A 89 -10.40 5.72 -14.77
N GLN A 90 -11.20 6.32 -13.87
CA GLN A 90 -12.50 6.87 -14.25
C GLN A 90 -12.39 8.03 -15.25
N ALA A 91 -11.39 8.91 -15.08
CA ALA A 91 -11.14 9.99 -16.02
C ALA A 91 -10.78 9.50 -17.44
N ASN A 92 -10.22 8.30 -17.59
CA ASN A 92 -9.87 7.70 -18.89
C ASN A 92 -11.00 6.87 -19.51
N TYR A 93 -12.12 6.66 -18.81
CA TYR A 93 -13.29 5.92 -19.29
C TYR A 93 -14.53 6.81 -19.47
N ASP A 94 -14.33 8.13 -19.60
CA ASP A 94 -15.41 9.11 -19.69
C ASP A 94 -16.41 9.03 -18.51
N LEU A 95 -15.92 8.62 -17.34
CA LEU A 95 -16.65 8.63 -16.07
C LEU A 95 -16.28 9.88 -15.26
N SER A 96 -16.78 9.97 -14.03
CA SER A 96 -16.41 11.05 -13.11
C SER A 96 -14.89 11.06 -12.89
N PRO A 97 -14.18 12.16 -13.18
CA PRO A 97 -12.75 12.24 -12.89
C PRO A 97 -12.46 12.35 -11.38
N ALA A 98 -13.49 12.59 -10.57
CA ALA A 98 -13.40 12.54 -9.12
C ALA A 98 -13.78 11.15 -8.62
N TYR A 99 -12.92 10.59 -7.79
CA TYR A 99 -13.19 9.40 -6.99
C TYR A 99 -12.85 9.70 -5.53
N HIS A 100 -13.89 9.78 -4.71
CA HIS A 100 -13.80 10.25 -3.33
C HIS A 100 -13.04 11.60 -3.25
N GLU A 101 -11.99 11.70 -2.45
CA GLU A 101 -11.17 12.90 -2.26
C GLU A 101 -10.12 13.11 -3.36
N CYS A 102 -9.94 12.15 -4.27
CA CYS A 102 -9.00 12.25 -5.37
C CYS A 102 -9.70 12.77 -6.64
N THR A 103 -9.07 13.69 -7.38
CA THR A 103 -9.58 14.16 -8.67
C THR A 103 -8.49 14.15 -9.74
N ALA A 104 -8.70 13.35 -10.78
CA ALA A 104 -7.82 13.27 -11.93
C ALA A 104 -8.17 14.32 -13.00
N LYS A 105 -7.25 14.50 -13.94
CA LYS A 105 -7.50 15.25 -15.17
C LYS A 105 -8.02 14.30 -16.25
N VAL A 106 -8.98 14.79 -17.02
CA VAL A 106 -9.48 14.17 -18.25
C VAL A 106 -8.57 14.58 -19.41
N ASP A 107 -8.31 13.66 -20.34
CA ASP A 107 -7.51 13.89 -21.56
C ASP A 107 -6.13 14.53 -21.35
N ALA A 108 -5.54 14.37 -20.17
CA ALA A 108 -4.24 14.93 -19.83
C ALA A 108 -3.42 13.99 -18.94
N MET A 109 -2.13 14.27 -18.84
CA MET A 109 -1.24 13.55 -17.94
C MET A 109 -1.65 13.76 -16.48
N ASN A 110 -1.73 12.65 -15.75
CA ASN A 110 -2.01 12.65 -14.31
C ASN A 110 -0.71 12.42 -13.54
N ILE A 111 -0.37 13.36 -12.68
CA ILE A 111 0.82 13.34 -11.83
C ILE A 111 0.35 13.15 -10.39
N ILE A 112 0.59 11.96 -9.86
CA ILE A 112 0.31 11.54 -8.49
C ILE A 112 1.54 11.86 -7.66
N GLY A 113 1.38 12.80 -6.73
CA GLY A 113 2.40 13.18 -5.77
C GLY A 113 2.02 12.73 -4.37
N PHE A 114 3.02 12.71 -3.49
CA PHE A 114 2.85 12.35 -2.09
C PHE A 114 3.00 13.59 -1.20
N SER A 115 2.06 13.80 -0.29
CA SER A 115 2.12 14.90 0.67
C SER A 115 3.28 14.69 1.64
N LEU A 116 3.69 15.77 2.32
CA LEU A 116 4.74 15.70 3.34
C LEU A 116 4.41 14.74 4.50
N THR A 117 3.13 14.45 4.75
CA THR A 117 2.72 13.51 5.80
C THR A 117 2.98 12.05 5.44
N THR A 118 3.28 11.76 4.17
CA THR A 118 3.59 10.42 3.66
C THR A 118 5.08 10.24 3.34
N LEU A 119 5.88 11.30 3.51
CA LEU A 119 7.32 11.28 3.23
C LEU A 119 8.03 10.19 4.06
N GLY A 120 8.79 9.33 3.39
CA GLY A 120 9.52 8.23 4.05
C GLY A 120 8.63 7.13 4.63
N SER A 121 7.32 7.17 4.37
CA SER A 121 6.41 6.10 4.76
C SER A 121 6.45 4.94 3.78
N LEU A 122 6.13 3.75 4.28
CA LEU A 122 6.02 2.52 3.51
C LEU A 122 4.55 2.22 3.22
N ILE A 123 4.17 2.30 1.95
CA ILE A 123 2.85 1.88 1.48
C ILE A 123 2.89 0.37 1.26
N THR A 124 2.10 -0.37 2.02
CA THR A 124 2.01 -1.83 1.91
C THR A 124 0.66 -2.20 1.30
N ILE A 125 0.70 -2.81 0.11
CA ILE A 125 -0.50 -3.36 -0.54
C ILE A 125 -0.91 -4.63 0.23
N PRO A 126 -2.19 -4.74 0.67
CA PRO A 126 -2.63 -5.89 1.44
C PRO A 126 -2.56 -7.19 0.62
N PRO A 127 -2.36 -8.35 1.27
CA PRO A 127 -2.15 -9.62 0.57
C PRO A 127 -3.41 -10.22 -0.07
N SER A 128 -4.60 -9.77 0.33
CA SER A 128 -5.87 -10.35 -0.10
C SER A 128 -7.02 -9.36 0.06
N GLY A 129 -8.11 -9.59 -0.68
CA GLY A 129 -9.33 -8.77 -0.64
C GLY A 129 -9.36 -7.71 -1.73
N ASP A 130 -10.39 -6.85 -1.71
CA ASP A 130 -10.70 -5.91 -2.81
C ASP A 130 -9.61 -4.84 -3.04
N LEU A 131 -8.71 -4.66 -2.07
CA LEU A 131 -7.60 -3.71 -2.12
C LEU A 131 -6.24 -4.38 -2.37
N SER A 132 -6.22 -5.70 -2.53
CA SER A 132 -4.97 -6.46 -2.76
C SER A 132 -4.37 -6.27 -4.14
N GLN A 133 -5.16 -5.68 -5.04
CA GLN A 133 -4.72 -5.20 -6.33
C GLN A 133 -5.04 -3.72 -6.41
N LEU A 134 -4.03 -2.91 -6.74
CA LEU A 134 -4.26 -1.51 -7.07
C LEU A 134 -5.06 -1.44 -8.39
N PRO A 135 -5.92 -0.42 -8.57
CA PRO A 135 -6.57 -0.18 -9.85
C PRO A 135 -5.51 -0.09 -10.94
N MET A 136 -5.82 -0.64 -12.12
CA MET A 136 -4.91 -0.59 -13.24
C MET A 136 -4.54 0.85 -13.55
N VAL A 137 -3.29 1.09 -13.93
CA VAL A 137 -2.82 2.37 -14.44
C VAL A 137 -3.37 2.57 -15.85
N HIS A 138 -3.93 3.75 -16.11
CA HIS A 138 -4.48 4.16 -17.40
C HIS A 138 -3.85 5.46 -17.90
N GLY A 139 -3.89 5.66 -19.22
CA GLY A 139 -3.37 6.86 -19.88
C GLY A 139 -1.90 7.13 -19.56
N ASN A 140 -1.54 8.41 -19.51
CA ASN A 140 -0.20 8.85 -19.08
C ASN A 140 -0.25 9.18 -17.58
N THR A 141 0.29 8.29 -16.75
CA THR A 141 0.34 8.44 -15.30
C THR A 141 1.78 8.55 -14.82
N VAL A 142 2.06 9.55 -13.99
CA VAL A 142 3.35 9.76 -13.34
C VAL A 142 3.16 9.66 -11.84
N ILE A 143 3.97 8.85 -11.16
CA ILE A 143 4.01 8.79 -9.70
C ILE A 143 5.33 9.41 -9.23
N VAL A 144 5.24 10.45 -8.40
CA VAL A 144 6.37 11.26 -7.95
C VAL A 144 6.47 11.29 -6.44
N GLY A 145 7.64 10.95 -5.91
CA GLY A 145 8.01 11.26 -4.54
C GLY A 145 8.86 10.17 -3.88
N PRO A 146 9.47 10.48 -2.73
CA PRO A 146 10.27 9.53 -1.96
C PRO A 146 9.33 8.62 -1.15
N VAL A 147 8.61 7.75 -1.85
CA VAL A 147 7.71 6.74 -1.28
C VAL A 147 8.26 5.35 -1.55
N ALA A 148 8.20 4.47 -0.54
CA ALA A 148 8.41 3.06 -0.73
C ALA A 148 7.04 2.38 -0.88
N ILE A 149 6.84 1.63 -1.96
CA ILE A 149 5.63 0.84 -2.20
C ILE A 149 6.04 -0.62 -2.27
N GLN A 150 5.41 -1.46 -1.46
CA GLN A 150 5.70 -2.89 -1.43
C GLN A 150 4.41 -3.72 -1.46
N GLY A 151 4.49 -4.89 -2.08
CA GLY A 151 3.49 -5.94 -1.90
C GLY A 151 3.63 -6.60 -0.52
N SER A 152 2.53 -7.11 0.03
CA SER A 152 2.58 -7.97 1.21
C SER A 152 3.35 -9.27 0.92
N PRO A 153 4.11 -9.82 1.88
CA PRO A 153 4.95 -11.02 1.67
C PRO A 153 4.17 -12.34 1.47
N ALA A 154 2.84 -12.33 1.49
CA ALA A 154 2.04 -13.53 1.26
C ALA A 154 2.04 -13.93 -0.23
N PRO A 155 1.92 -15.23 -0.57
CA PRO A 155 1.87 -15.70 -1.95
C PRO A 155 0.50 -15.40 -2.57
N ALA A 156 0.24 -14.14 -2.83
CA ALA A 156 -0.77 -13.66 -3.75
C ALA A 156 -0.08 -12.92 -4.90
N ASP A 157 -0.85 -12.60 -5.93
CA ASP A 157 -0.45 -11.88 -7.12
C ASP A 157 0.70 -10.87 -6.91
N THR A 158 1.79 -11.07 -7.64
CA THR A 158 3.09 -10.41 -7.39
C THR A 158 3.21 -9.01 -8.00
N HIS A 159 2.16 -8.52 -8.65
CA HIS A 159 2.20 -7.27 -9.40
C HIS A 159 1.74 -6.11 -8.52
N ILE A 160 2.66 -5.21 -8.18
CA ILE A 160 2.34 -3.96 -7.47
C ILE A 160 1.51 -3.02 -8.36
N PHE A 161 1.86 -2.91 -9.64
CA PHE A 161 1.14 -2.11 -10.62
C PHE A 161 0.75 -2.96 -11.82
N TRP A 162 -0.51 -2.87 -12.20
CA TRP A 162 -1.02 -3.38 -13.47
C TRP A 162 -1.18 -2.19 -14.41
N THR A 163 -0.82 -2.34 -15.67
CA THR A 163 -0.95 -1.28 -16.68
C THR A 163 -1.94 -1.71 -17.75
N ALA A 164 -2.85 -0.82 -18.13
CA ALA A 164 -3.77 -1.08 -19.23
C ALA A 164 -3.07 -1.04 -20.59
N PRO A 165 -3.65 -1.64 -21.64
CA PRO A 165 -3.11 -1.52 -22.98
C PRO A 165 -2.89 -0.05 -23.35
N ASN A 166 -1.70 0.28 -23.84
CA ASN A 166 -1.26 1.63 -24.22
C ASN A 166 -1.16 2.65 -23.07
N ALA A 167 -1.29 2.23 -21.81
CA ALA A 167 -0.98 3.10 -20.68
C ALA A 167 0.54 3.26 -20.54
N ASN A 168 0.97 4.43 -20.08
CA ASN A 168 2.35 4.72 -19.73
C ASN A 168 2.42 5.10 -18.25
N LEU A 169 3.22 4.33 -17.49
CA LEU A 169 3.54 4.59 -16.10
C LEU A 169 4.98 5.08 -15.98
N THR A 170 5.16 6.31 -15.50
CA THR A 170 6.47 6.86 -15.14
C THR A 170 6.59 6.92 -13.63
N LEU A 171 7.70 6.41 -13.08
CA LEU A 171 8.03 6.50 -11.65
C LEU A 171 9.22 7.44 -11.47
N VAL A 172 9.09 8.45 -10.62
CA VAL A 172 10.15 9.42 -10.30
C VAL A 172 10.35 9.48 -8.79
N ALA A 173 11.59 9.27 -8.36
CA ALA A 173 12.01 9.25 -6.96
C ALA A 173 12.68 10.56 -6.54
#